data_AF-A0A9D9L2P4-F1
#
_entry.id   AF-A0A9D9L2P4-F1
#
_cell.length_a   1.000
_cell.length_b   1.000
_cell.length_c   1.000
_cell.angle_alpha   90.00
_cell.angle_beta   90.00
_cell.angle_gamma   90.00
#
_symmetry.space_group_name_H-M   'P 1'
#
loop_
_entity.id
_entity.type
_entity.pdbx_description
1 polymer ?
#
loop_
_entity_poly.entity_id
_entity_poly.type
_entity_poly.pdbx_seq_one_letter_code
_entity_poly.pdbx_strand_id
1 'polypeptide(L)' 'MKRILITGKGSYIGESVKDFLMQYPESYEVDIIDTIGLVPTVEIFRGYDVVFNAAGIAHIKETKQNRDLYYKVNR' A
#
# COMPACT_ATOMS: atom_id res chain seq x y z
N MET A 1 1.06 -14.06 15.59
CA MET A 1 1.77 -13.29 14.55
C MET A 1 0.91 -13.20 13.30
N LYS A 2 0.46 -12.01 12.94
CA LYS A 2 -0.29 -11.71 11.72
C LYS A 2 0.65 -11.14 10.66
N ARG A 3 0.61 -11.68 9.44
CA ARG A 3 1.43 -11.21 8.33
C ARG A 3 0.65 -10.18 7.52
N ILE A 4 1.19 -8.97 7.41
CA ILE A 4 0.53 -7.83 6.78
C ILE A 4 1.35 -7.37 5.59
N LEU A 5 0.72 -7.27 4.42
CA LEU A 5 1.29 -6.63 3.25
C LEU A 5 0.69 -5.23 3.08
N ILE A 6 1.52 -4.20 3.12
CA ILE A 6 1.12 -2.83 2.80
C ILE A 6 1.47 -2.54 1.33
N THR A 7 0.52 -2.02 0.55
CA THR A 7 0.78 -1.54 -0.81
C THR A 7 0.82 -0.02 -0.84
N GLY A 8 1.73 0.55 -1.63
CA GLY A 8 1.97 1.99 -1.69
C GLY A 8 3.19 2.42 -0.88
N LYS A 9 4.32 1.73 -1.07
CA LYS A 9 5.63 2.10 -0.49
C LYS A 9 5.93 3.58 -0.71
N GLY A 10 6.44 4.25 0.32
CA GLY A 10 6.69 5.69 0.32
C GLY A 10 5.44 6.57 0.52
N SER A 11 4.24 5.98 0.65
CA SER A 11 3.06 6.72 1.09
C SER A 11 3.17 7.07 2.58
N TYR A 12 2.77 8.30 2.94
CA TYR A 12 2.82 8.75 4.33
C TYR A 12 2.03 7.85 5.29
N ILE A 13 0.80 7.48 4.91
CA ILE A 13 -0.06 6.62 5.73
C ILE A 13 0.50 5.20 5.80
N GLY A 14 0.96 4.62 4.68
CA GLY A 14 1.51 3.26 4.67
C GLY A 14 2.76 3.13 5.54
N GLU A 15 3.71 4.07 5.42
CA GLU A 15 4.93 4.06 6.25
C GLU A 15 4.60 4.31 7.73
N SER A 16 3.68 5.25 8.04
CA SER A 16 3.29 5.51 9.44
C SER A 16 2.60 4.31 10.09
N VAL A 17 1.75 3.59 9.36
CA VAL A 17 1.10 2.36 9.84
C VAL A 17 2.13 1.26 10.06
N LYS A 18 3.09 1.11 9.13
CA LYS A 18 4.19 0.16 9.28
C LYS A 18 4.99 0.46 10.56
N ASP A 19 5.43 1.70 10.75
CA ASP A 19 6.20 2.12 11.93
C ASP A 19 5.43 1.90 13.23
N PHE A 20 4.12 2.14 13.23
CA PHE A 20 3.26 1.83 14.37
C PHE A 20 3.20 0.33 14.67
N LEU A 21 2.95 -0.51 13.67
CA LEU A 21 2.83 -1.96 13.85
C LEU A 21 4.15 -2.63 14.24
N MET A 22 5.27 -2.12 13.74
CA MET A 22 6.61 -2.62 14.08
C MET A 22 6.97 -2.47 15.56
N GLN A 23 6.22 -1.68 16.34
CA GLN A 23 6.35 -1.62 17.81
C GLN A 23 5.86 -2.90 18.51
N TYR A 24 5.15 -3.77 17.80
CA TYR A 24 4.60 -5.02 18.34
C TYR A 24 5.08 -6.25 17.53
N PRO A 25 6.40 -6.54 17.51
CA PRO A 25 6.98 -7.58 16.66
C PRO A 25 6.49 -9.00 16.99
N GLU A 26 6.07 -9.27 18.23
CA GLU A 26 5.47 -10.55 18.64
C GLU A 26 4.08 -10.77 18.01
N SER A 27 3.42 -9.68 17.61
CA SER A 27 2.05 -9.69 17.09
C SER A 27 2.00 -9.58 15.57
N TYR A 28 2.91 -8.83 14.94
CA TYR A 28 2.86 -8.49 13.53
C TYR A 28 4.19 -8.69 12.80
N GLU A 29 4.10 -9.20 11.58
CA GLU A 29 5.14 -9.17 10.56
C GLU A 29 4.62 -8.30 9.41
N VAL A 30 5.37 -7.27 9.01
CA VAL A 30 4.88 -6.25 8.08
C VAL A 30 5.85 -6.06 6.93
N ASP A 31 5.35 -6.28 5.71
CA ASP A 31 6.03 -5.95 4.47
C ASP A 31 5.37 -4.74 3.79
N ILE A 32 6.14 -4.01 2.99
CA ILE A 32 5.62 -2.90 2.18
C ILE A 32 6.18 -2.94 0.76
N ILE A 33 5.30 -2.85 -0.24
CA ILE A 33 5.66 -2.91 -1.65
C ILE A 33 5.20 -1.67 -2.42
N ASP A 34 5.95 -1.35 -3.47
CA ASP A 34 5.59 -0.29 -4.42
C ASP A 34 4.44 -0.77 -5.31
N THR A 35 3.60 0.17 -5.74
CA THR A 35 2.50 -0.05 -6.70
C THR A 35 2.78 0.55 -8.06
N ILE A 36 3.77 1.44 -8.19
CA ILE A 36 4.15 2.04 -9.47
C ILE A 36 4.74 0.95 -10.36
N GLY A 37 4.06 0.65 -11.47
CA GLY A 37 4.47 -0.41 -12.41
C GLY A 37 4.27 -1.84 -11.88
N LEU A 38 3.61 -2.01 -10.73
CA LEU A 38 3.31 -3.33 -10.19
C LEU A 38 2.32 -4.07 -11.11
N VAL A 39 2.67 -5.30 -11.48
CA VAL A 39 1.76 -6.26 -12.10
C VAL A 39 1.43 -7.32 -11.05
N PRO A 40 0.29 -7.19 -10.35
CA PRO A 40 -0.03 -8.06 -9.23
C PRO A 40 -0.29 -9.50 -9.71
N THR A 41 0.31 -10.46 -9.00
CA THR A 41 0.06 -11.89 -9.16
C THR A 41 -0.47 -12.45 -7.83
N VAL A 42 -1.09 -13.62 -7.88
CA VAL A 42 -1.59 -14.30 -6.67
C VAL A 42 -0.46 -14.58 -5.68
N GLU A 43 0.73 -14.88 -6.22
CA GLU A 43 1.93 -15.19 -5.44
C GLU A 43 2.36 -14.04 -4.55
N ILE A 44 2.23 -12.78 -4.99
CA ILE A 44 2.59 -11.59 -4.20
C ILE A 44 1.74 -11.48 -2.92
N PHE A 45 0.51 -11.99 -2.94
CA PHE A 45 -0.41 -11.92 -1.80
C PHE A 45 -0.42 -13.21 -0.97
N ARG A 46 0.26 -14.27 -1.41
CA ARG A 46 0.20 -15.58 -0.76
C ARG A 46 0.87 -15.54 0.60
N GLY A 47 0.16 -15.99 1.63
CA GLY A 47 0.70 -16.11 2.99
C GLY A 47 0.62 -14.83 3.82
N TYR A 48 -0.05 -13.78 3.35
CA TYR A 48 -0.46 -12.64 4.17
C TYR A 48 -1.87 -12.86 4.72
N ASP A 49 -2.08 -12.51 5.99
CA ASP A 49 -3.40 -12.49 6.62
C ASP A 49 -4.21 -11.25 6.20
N VAL A 50 -3.51 -10.14 5.94
CA VAL A 50 -4.10 -8.83 5.66
C VAL A 50 -3.32 -8.15 4.54
N VAL A 51 -4.04 -7.55 3.60
CA VAL A 51 -3.48 -6.60 2.63
C VAL A 51 -4.05 -5.22 2.95
N PHE A 52 -3.17 -4.26 3.25
CA PHE A 52 -3.52 -2.88 3.55
C PHE A 52 -3.10 -1.98 2.39
N ASN A 53 -4.07 -1.53 1.59
CA ASN A 53 -3.79 -0.66 0.45
C ASN A 53 -3.72 0.81 0.87
N ALA A 54 -2.51 1.36 0.89
CA ALA A 54 -2.22 2.77 1.14
C ALA A 54 -1.79 3.52 -0.13
N ALA A 55 -1.87 2.89 -1.31
CA ALA A 55 -1.62 3.55 -2.57
C ALA A 55 -2.75 4.53 -2.89
N GLY A 56 -2.39 5.77 -3.24
CA GLY A 56 -3.33 6.82 -3.56
C GLY A 56 -2.62 8.03 -4.16
N ILE A 57 -3.31 8.76 -5.03
CA ILE A 57 -2.84 10.03 -5.57
C ILE A 57 -3.47 11.15 -4.74
N ALA A 58 -2.72 11.68 -3.78
CA ALA A 58 -3.15 12.79 -2.93
C ALA A 58 -2.38 14.08 -3.26
N HIS A 59 -2.94 15.23 -2.85
CA HIS A 59 -2.33 16.57 -3.02
C HIS A 59 -1.96 16.98 -4.45
N ILE A 60 -2.52 16.31 -5.46
CA ILE A 60 -2.39 16.67 -6.88
C ILE A 60 -3.78 17.06 -7.39
N LYS A 61 -3.90 18.27 -7.96
CA LYS A 61 -5.15 18.70 -8.60
C LYS A 61 -5.37 17.91 -9.88
N GLU A 62 -6.60 17.44 -10.08
CA GLU A 62 -6.99 16.81 -11.34
C GLU A 62 -6.90 17.82 -12.50
N THR A 63 -6.20 17.41 -13.54
CA THR A 63 -6.10 18.07 -14.84
C THR A 63 -6.62 17.11 -15.91
N LYS A 64 -6.81 17.58 -17.14
CA LYS A 64 -7.23 16.71 -18.25
C LYS A 64 -6.24 15.57 -18.51
N GLN A 65 -4.96 15.78 -18.19
CA GLN A 65 -3.87 14.84 -18.46
C GLN A 65 -3.77 13.72 -17.42
N ASN A 66 -4.08 13.98 -16.14
CA ASN A 66 -3.94 13.00 -15.06
C ASN A 66 -5.26 12.40 -14.58
N ARG A 67 -6.40 12.91 -15.05
CA ARG A 67 -7.75 12.53 -14.60
C ARG A 67 -7.99 11.02 -14.64
N ASP A 68 -7.64 10.38 -15.76
CA ASP A 68 -7.88 8.95 -15.94
C ASP A 68 -7.10 8.12 -14.93
N LEU A 69 -5.82 8.45 -14.72
CA LEU A 69 -4.99 7.79 -13.70
C LEU A 69 -5.49 8.10 -12.28
N TYR A 70 -5.86 9.35 -12.00
CA TYR A 70 -6.36 9.77 -10.70
C TYR A 70 -7.58 8.94 -10.27
N TYR A 71 -8.60 8.85 -11.13
CA TYR A 71 -9.79 8.05 -10.84
C TYR A 71 -9.52 6.54 -10.88
N LYS A 72 -8.58 6.07 -11.71
CA LYS A 72 -8.20 4.65 -11.72
C LYS A 72 -7.57 4.22 -10.39
N VAL A 73 -6.83 5.11 -9.73
CA VAL A 73 -6.13 4.82 -8.47
C VAL A 73 -7.01 5.08 -7.25
N ASN A 74 -7.82 6.16 -7.24
CA ASN A 74 -8.51 6.63 -6.03
C ASN A 74 -10.01 6.25 -5.93
N ARG A 75 -10.57 5.48 -6.88
CA ARG A 75 -12.00 5.12 -6.89
C ARG A 75 -12.28 3.71 -6.36
#